data_AF-A0A2K8XDU8-F1
#
_entry.id   AF-A0A2K8XDU8-F1
#
_cell.length_a   1.000
_cell.length_b   1.000
_cell.length_c   1.000
_cell.angle_alpha   90.00
_cell.angle_beta   90.00
_cell.angle_gamma   90.00
#
_symmetry.space_group_name_H-M   'P 1'
#
loop_
_entity.id
_entity.type
_entity.pdbx_description
1 polymer ?
#
loop_
_entity_poly.entity_id
_entity_poly.type
_entity_poly.pdbx_seq_one_letter_code
_entity_poly.pdbx_strand_id
1 'polypeptide(L)'
;MLNFNKIITFAYDNEYDTAYDLKIKKNFSTPKIYNAKGDLAKRWYVYFYFRDPETGKLKRMTPIYGDANSYKTKEDRLQILTQYRKTLIKLLNQSFSPFKDNTEAFNNFV
;
A
#
# COMPACT_ATOMS: atom_id res chain seq x y z
N MET A 1 33.00 -13.42 -3.83
CA MET A 1 32.41 -14.50 -4.65
C MET A 1 31.33 -15.20 -3.85
N LEU A 2 30.14 -15.39 -4.41
CA LEU A 2 29.09 -16.22 -3.82
C LEU A 2 29.46 -17.70 -4.03
N ASN A 3 29.42 -18.50 -2.97
CA ASN A 3 29.63 -19.95 -3.03
C ASN A 3 28.32 -20.65 -3.44
N PHE A 4 28.39 -21.76 -4.16
CA PHE A 4 27.24 -22.57 -4.60
C PHE A 4 26.27 -22.87 -3.45
N ASN A 5 26.78 -23.26 -2.27
CA ASN A 5 25.93 -23.49 -1.09
C ASN A 5 25.14 -22.25 -0.67
N LYS A 6 25.74 -21.05 -0.75
CA LYS A 6 25.03 -19.79 -0.44
C LYS A 6 23.91 -19.50 -1.43
N ILE A 7 24.10 -19.86 -2.71
CA ILE A 7 23.07 -19.70 -3.74
C ILE A 7 21.88 -20.63 -3.46
N ILE A 8 22.15 -21.89 -3.12
CA ILE A 8 21.10 -22.87 -2.78
C ILE A 8 20.35 -22.45 -1.51
N THR A 9 21.04 -22.04 -0.44
CA THR A 9 20.39 -21.54 0.78
C THR A 9 19.53 -20.32 0.50
N PHE A 10 20.03 -19.35 -0.27
CA PHE A 10 19.26 -18.15 -0.63
C PHE A 10 18.00 -18.48 -1.44
N ALA A 11 18.10 -19.40 -2.40
CA ALA A 11 16.95 -19.84 -3.19
C ALA A 11 15.91 -20.56 -2.33
N TYR A 12 16.36 -21.45 -1.43
CA TYR A 12 15.48 -22.16 -0.49
C TYR A 12 14.78 -21.20 0.47
N ASP A 13 15.51 -20.26 1.07
CA ASP A 13 14.93 -19.26 1.99
C ASP A 13 13.92 -18.37 1.25
N ASN A 14 14.23 -17.96 0.02
CA ASN A 14 13.33 -17.15 -0.80
C ASN A 14 12.05 -17.92 -1.17
N GLU A 15 12.18 -19.20 -1.56
CA GLU A 15 11.04 -20.07 -1.87
C GLU A 15 10.19 -20.33 -0.62
N TYR A 16 10.82 -20.56 0.53
CA TYR A 16 10.14 -20.74 1.80
C TYR A 16 9.39 -19.46 2.21
N ASP A 17 10.07 -18.32 2.24
CA ASP A 17 9.45 -17.02 2.55
C ASP A 17 8.29 -16.73 1.62
N THR A 18 8.48 -16.87 0.31
CA THR A 18 7.39 -16.63 -0.68
C THR A 18 6.22 -17.61 -0.49
N ALA A 19 6.47 -18.89 -0.25
CA ALA A 19 5.42 -19.88 -0.02
C ALA A 19 4.61 -19.60 1.26
N TYR A 20 5.26 -19.16 2.35
CA TYR A 20 4.58 -18.74 3.57
C TYR A 20 3.83 -17.43 3.38
N ASP A 21 4.42 -16.45 2.68
CA ASP A 21 3.81 -15.15 2.39
C ASP A 21 2.57 -15.28 1.46
N LEU A 22 2.54 -16.31 0.61
CA LEU A 22 1.37 -16.68 -0.21
C LEU A 22 0.25 -17.34 0.61
N LYS A 23 0.58 -18.08 1.68
CA LYS A 23 -0.40 -18.70 2.59
C LYS A 23 -1.03 -17.68 3.53
N ILE A 24 -0.30 -16.63 3.92
CA ILE A 24 -0.80 -15.57 4.79
C ILE A 24 -1.74 -14.67 3.99
N LYS A 25 -3.03 -14.68 4.37
CA LYS A 25 -4.02 -13.77 3.79
C LYS A 25 -3.71 -12.34 4.23
N LYS A 26 -3.13 -11.55 3.32
CA LYS A 26 -2.89 -10.12 3.55
C LYS A 26 -4.22 -9.40 3.87
N ASN A 27 -4.16 -8.49 4.84
CA ASN A 27 -5.30 -7.68 5.28
C ASN A 27 -5.61 -6.54 4.33
N PHE A 28 -4.66 -6.13 3.50
CA PHE A 28 -4.85 -5.07 2.53
C PHE A 28 -4.12 -5.38 1.22
N SER A 29 -4.60 -4.78 0.12
CA SER A 29 -3.89 -4.78 -1.15
C SER A 29 -2.84 -3.67 -1.17
N THR A 30 -1.73 -3.86 -1.88
CA THR A 30 -0.77 -2.77 -2.15
C THR A 30 -1.49 -1.53 -2.68
N PRO A 31 -1.41 -0.36 -2.01
CA PRO A 31 -2.04 0.86 -2.47
C PRO A 31 -1.53 1.30 -3.85
N LYS A 32 -2.45 1.75 -4.71
CA LYS A 32 -2.18 2.12 -6.11
C LYS A 32 -2.63 3.55 -6.38
N ILE A 33 -1.95 4.20 -7.34
CA ILE A 33 -2.31 5.54 -7.80
C ILE A 33 -3.17 5.41 -9.06
N TYR A 34 -4.34 6.04 -9.03
CA TYR A 34 -5.12 6.30 -10.23
C TYR A 34 -4.75 7.69 -10.75
N ASN A 35 -4.14 7.77 -11.94
CA ASN A 35 -3.70 9.01 -12.58
C ASN A 35 -4.46 9.33 -13.87
N ALA A 36 -5.56 8.63 -14.17
CA ALA A 36 -6.36 8.82 -15.38
C ALA A 36 -5.56 8.89 -16.70
N LYS A 37 -4.44 8.15 -16.82
CA LYS A 37 -3.51 8.22 -17.98
C LYS A 37 -2.89 9.61 -18.19
N GLY A 38 -2.73 10.39 -17.13
CA GLY A 38 -2.18 11.74 -17.19
C GLY A 38 -3.20 12.83 -17.54
N ASP A 39 -4.50 12.51 -17.55
CA ASP A 39 -5.57 13.49 -17.79
C ASP A 39 -5.79 14.38 -16.54
N LEU A 40 -5.45 15.66 -16.65
CA LEU A 40 -5.53 16.63 -15.55
C LEU A 40 -6.95 17.13 -15.27
N ALA A 41 -7.89 16.95 -16.21
CA ALA A 41 -9.30 17.27 -16.00
C ALA A 41 -9.99 16.27 -15.05
N LYS A 42 -9.43 15.07 -14.93
CA LYS A 42 -9.93 14.02 -14.04
C LYS A 42 -9.28 14.06 -12.67
N ARG A 43 -10.02 13.58 -11.67
CA ARG A 43 -9.51 13.45 -10.31
C ARG A 43 -8.54 12.30 -10.19
N TRP A 44 -7.36 12.56 -9.65
CA TRP A 44 -6.37 11.55 -9.30
C TRP A 44 -6.45 11.24 -7.81
N TYR A 45 -6.13 10.01 -7.43
CA TYR A 45 -6.23 9.56 -6.05
C TYR A 45 -5.43 8.28 -5.81
N VAL A 46 -5.09 8.01 -4.55
CA VAL A 46 -4.62 6.71 -4.09
C VAL A 46 -5.82 5.86 -3.70
N TYR A 47 -5.82 4.58 -4.09
CA TYR A 47 -6.83 3.62 -3.69
C TYR A 47 -6.20 2.32 -3.23
N PHE A 48 -6.89 1.63 -2.34
CA PHE A 48 -6.50 0.31 -1.84
C PHE A 48 -7.76 -0.46 -1.41
N TYR A 49 -7.58 -1.75 -1.23
CA TYR A 49 -8.58 -2.64 -0.68
C TYR A 49 -8.14 -3.06 0.71
N PHE A 50 -9.09 -3.17 1.63
CA PHE A 50 -8.87 -3.73 2.96
C PHE A 50 -9.84 -4.88 3.19
N ARG A 51 -9.40 -5.88 3.93
CA ARG A 51 -10.19 -7.06 4.25
C ARG A 51 -11.23 -6.68 5.29
N ASP A 52 -12.47 -6.76 4.87
CA ASP A 52 -13.61 -6.55 5.74
C ASP A 52 -13.60 -7.61 6.84
N PRO A 53 -13.60 -7.23 8.13
CA PRO A 53 -13.50 -8.17 9.24
C PRO A 53 -14.75 -9.04 9.38
N GLU A 54 -15.92 -8.60 8.92
CA GLU A 54 -17.18 -9.34 9.02
C GLU A 54 -17.30 -10.35 7.89
N THR A 55 -17.01 -9.94 6.65
CA THR A 55 -17.20 -10.79 5.46
C THR A 55 -15.95 -11.55 5.04
N GLY A 56 -14.77 -11.15 5.54
CA GLY A 56 -13.47 -11.70 5.16
C GLY A 56 -13.05 -11.37 3.72
N LYS A 57 -13.81 -10.56 2.97
CA LYS A 57 -13.54 -10.19 1.58
C LYS A 57 -12.79 -8.86 1.49
N LEU A 58 -12.00 -8.68 0.43
CA LEU A 58 -11.36 -7.39 0.16
C LEU A 58 -12.39 -6.40 -0.37
N LYS A 59 -12.56 -5.28 0.34
CA LYS A 59 -13.44 -4.17 -0.03
C LYS A 59 -12.62 -2.94 -0.35
N ARG A 60 -13.01 -2.22 -1.41
CA ARG A 60 -12.34 -0.96 -1.78
C ARG A 60 -12.62 0.09 -0.72
N MET A 61 -11.55 0.68 -0.18
CA MET A 61 -11.66 1.76 0.81
C MET A 61 -11.85 3.12 0.12
N THR A 62 -12.28 4.10 0.90
CA THR A 62 -12.44 5.49 0.43
C THR A 62 -11.13 5.98 -0.20
N PRO A 63 -11.17 6.50 -1.44
CA PRO A 63 -9.97 6.98 -2.12
C PRO A 63 -9.39 8.20 -1.42
N ILE A 64 -8.06 8.27 -1.38
CA ILE A 64 -7.32 9.40 -0.80
C ILE A 64 -6.94 10.34 -1.94
N TYR A 65 -7.58 11.52 -1.99
CA TYR A 65 -7.32 12.53 -3.01
C TYR A 65 -6.11 13.41 -2.67
N GLY A 66 -5.92 13.72 -1.38
CA GLY A 66 -4.73 14.42 -0.88
C GLY A 66 -4.47 15.77 -1.55
N ASP A 67 -5.53 16.49 -1.93
CA ASP A 67 -5.48 17.76 -2.68
C ASP A 67 -4.67 17.73 -3.98
N ALA A 68 -4.32 16.55 -4.49
CA ALA A 68 -3.55 16.40 -5.71
C ALA A 68 -4.20 17.13 -6.91
N ASN A 69 -5.53 17.27 -6.92
CA ASN A 69 -6.25 17.91 -8.02
C ASN A 69 -6.07 19.44 -8.08
N SER A 70 -5.58 20.06 -7.01
CA SER A 70 -5.25 21.49 -6.99
C SER A 70 -4.03 21.83 -7.86
N TYR A 71 -3.09 20.89 -8.00
CA TYR A 71 -1.86 21.05 -8.77
C TYR A 71 -2.11 20.98 -10.27
N LYS A 72 -1.32 21.76 -11.03
CA LYS A 72 -1.50 21.98 -12.47
C LYS A 72 -0.60 21.09 -13.34
N THR A 73 0.51 20.58 -12.81
CA THR A 73 1.43 19.71 -13.57
C THR A 73 1.21 18.24 -13.21
N LYS A 74 1.57 17.33 -14.12
CA LYS A 74 1.43 15.89 -13.88
C LYS A 74 2.43 15.43 -12.83
N GLU A 75 3.61 16.03 -12.85
CA GLU A 75 4.75 15.77 -11.99
C GLU A 75 4.40 16.10 -10.54
N ASP A 76 3.83 17.28 -10.28
CA ASP A 76 3.42 17.69 -8.93
C ASP A 76 2.32 16.76 -8.39
N ARG A 77 1.31 16.44 -9.21
CA ARG A 77 0.25 15.50 -8.81
C ARG A 77 0.81 14.12 -8.46
N LEU A 78 1.73 13.61 -9.28
CA LEU A 78 2.37 12.32 -9.02
C LEU A 78 3.26 12.34 -7.79
N GLN A 79 4.01 13.42 -7.55
CA GLN A 79 4.89 13.56 -6.39
C GLN A 79 4.07 13.47 -5.10
N ILE A 80 2.98 14.26 -5.01
CA ILE A 80 2.09 14.28 -3.86
C ILE A 80 1.42 12.92 -3.63
N LEU A 81 0.82 12.33 -4.67
CA LEU A 81 0.16 11.01 -4.56
C LEU A 81 1.16 9.89 -4.25
N THR A 82 2.41 9.99 -4.72
CA THR A 82 3.48 9.05 -4.38
C THR A 82 3.83 9.14 -2.91
N GLN A 83 3.89 10.35 -2.35
CA GLN A 83 4.12 10.53 -0.92
C GLN A 83 2.97 9.94 -0.10
N TYR A 84 1.72 10.23 -0.44
CA TYR A 84 0.55 9.62 0.21
C TYR A 84 0.58 8.09 0.14
N ARG A 85 0.92 7.53 -1.03
CA ARG A 85 1.04 6.07 -1.19
C ARG A 85 2.09 5.48 -0.25
N LYS A 86 3.27 6.11 -0.14
CA LYS A 86 4.36 5.64 0.75
C LYS A 86 3.94 5.70 2.21
N THR A 87 3.38 6.82 2.65
CA THR A 87 2.90 6.98 4.04
C THR A 87 1.80 5.99 4.35
N LEU A 88 0.83 5.80 3.46
CA LEU A 88 -0.25 4.84 3.63
C LEU A 88 0.28 3.41 3.77
N ILE A 89 1.27 3.01 2.96
CA ILE A 89 1.90 1.68 3.09
C ILE A 89 2.52 1.52 4.48
N LYS A 90 3.25 2.53 4.97
CA LYS A 90 3.88 2.51 6.29
C LYS A 90 2.83 2.34 7.40
N LEU A 91 1.73 3.10 7.34
CA LEU A 91 0.63 3.01 8.29
C LEU A 91 -0.04 1.64 8.28
N LEU A 92 -0.38 1.11 7.09
CA LEU A 92 -1.03 -0.19 6.96
C LEU A 92 -0.14 -1.34 7.47
N ASN A 93 1.18 -1.24 7.29
CA ASN A 93 2.14 -2.19 7.86
C ASN A 93 2.21 -2.13 9.39
N GLN A 94 1.87 -1.00 10.00
CA GLN A 94 1.84 -0.79 11.45
C GLN A 94 0.46 -1.11 12.06
N SER A 95 -0.31 -1.98 11.40
CA SER A 95 -1.64 -2.43 11.85
C SER A 95 -2.73 -1.34 11.84
N PHE A 96 -2.53 -0.22 11.14
CA PHE A 96 -3.59 0.76 10.91
C PHE A 96 -4.76 0.12 10.16
N SER A 97 -5.99 0.35 10.65
CA SER A 97 -7.20 -0.24 10.09
C SER A 97 -8.26 0.82 9.80
N PRO A 98 -8.86 0.86 8.60
CA PRO A 98 -9.96 1.77 8.29
C PRO A 98 -11.26 1.44 9.05
N PHE A 99 -11.32 0.31 9.76
CA PHE A 99 -12.48 -0.16 10.51
C PHE A 99 -12.37 0.07 12.03
N LYS A 100 -11.30 0.71 12.50
CA LYS A 100 -11.05 0.95 13.92
C LYS A 100 -10.62 2.39 14.17
N ASP A 101 -10.76 2.83 15.41
CA ASP A 101 -10.08 4.02 15.88
C ASP A 101 -8.57 3.74 15.89
N ASN A 102 -7.80 4.61 15.22
CA ASN A 102 -6.35 4.47 15.08
C ASN A 102 -5.59 5.50 15.92
N THR A 103 -6.23 6.17 16.88
CA THR A 103 -5.61 7.22 17.69
C THR A 103 -4.33 6.73 18.40
N GLU A 104 -4.35 5.54 18.99
CA GLU A 104 -3.15 4.95 19.62
C GLU A 104 -2.04 4.62 18.61
N ALA A 105 -2.40 4.01 17.48
CA ALA A 105 -1.45 3.69 16.41
C ALA A 105 -0.83 4.96 15.80
N PHE A 106 -1.61 6.04 15.72
CA PHE A 106 -1.14 7.35 15.26
C PHE A 106 -0.20 8.01 16.25
N ASN A 107 -0.50 7.98 17.56
CA ASN A 107 0.37 8.53 18.58
C ASN A 107 1.74 7.83 18.65
N ASN A 108 1.80 6.55 18.28
CA ASN A 108 3.06 5.80 18.18
C ASN A 108 3.81 6.03 16.85
N PHE A 109 3.18 6.72 15.89
CA PHE A 109 3.74 6.98 14.56
C PHE A 109 4.45 8.34 14.47
N VAL A 110 3.96 9.34 15.20
CA VAL A 110 4.47 10.71 15.29
C VAL A 110 5.56 10.79 16.35
#